data_AF-A0A7W4V1Z0-F1
#
_entry.id   AF-A0A7W4V1Z0-F1
#
_cell.length_a   1.000
_cell.length_b   1.000
_cell.length_c   1.000
_cell.angle_alpha   90.00
_cell.angle_beta   90.00
_cell.angle_gamma   90.00
#
_symmetry.space_group_name_H-M   'P 1'
#
loop_
_entity.id
_entity.type
_entity.pdbx_description
1 polymer ?
#
loop_
_entity_poly.entity_id
_entity_poly.type
_entity_poly.pdbx_seq_one_letter_code
_entity_poly.pdbx_strand_id
1 'polypeptide(L)'
;MSGLVPERRVIRLFPEYSRDWPLWENSTPTWDVGYTTTPKMYGLSEALTRDMAKWNALWEANFDPFEGWKSDEAREQWREEGLSIVTRLRAEVADFADVKYEPWPLGSWDE
;
A
#
# COMPACT_ATOMS: atom_id res chain seq x y z
N MET A 1 -14.92 -10.54 -25.79
CA MET A 1 -14.88 -9.59 -24.66
C MET A 1 -13.49 -8.98 -24.64
N SER A 2 -13.37 -7.74 -25.08
CA SER A 2 -12.08 -7.05 -25.18
C SER A 2 -11.68 -6.56 -23.79
N GLY A 3 -11.03 -7.44 -23.01
CA GLY A 3 -10.37 -7.06 -21.78
C GLY A 3 -9.14 -6.25 -22.12
N LEU A 4 -9.30 -4.93 -22.26
CA LEU A 4 -8.18 -4.00 -22.32
C LEU A 4 -7.43 -4.14 -20.99
N VAL A 5 -6.32 -4.88 -21.01
CA VAL A 5 -5.29 -4.73 -19.97
C VAL A 5 -4.93 -3.24 -20.02
N PRO A 6 -5.07 -2.49 -18.91
CA PRO A 6 -4.64 -1.10 -18.88
C PRO A 6 -3.19 -1.03 -19.36
N GLU A 7 -2.84 -0.05 -20.20
CA GLU A 7 -1.44 0.17 -20.64
C GLU A 7 -0.47 0.33 -19.46
N ARG A 8 -1.00 0.65 -18.27
CA ARG A 8 -0.25 0.90 -17.05
C ARG A 8 -0.95 0.30 -15.83
N ARG A 9 -0.20 -0.40 -14.98
CA ARG A 9 -0.75 -1.08 -13.79
C ARG A 9 -1.14 -0.05 -12.72
N VAL A 10 -2.09 -0.39 -11.85
CA VAL A 10 -2.41 0.44 -10.67
C VAL A 10 -2.15 -0.35 -9.39
N ILE A 11 -1.11 0.06 -8.67
CA ILE A 11 -0.74 -0.48 -7.36
C ILE A 11 -1.47 0.34 -6.28
N ARG A 12 -2.28 -0.32 -5.45
CA ARG A 12 -2.94 0.27 -4.29
C ARG A 12 -2.11 -0.03 -3.06
N LEU A 13 -1.82 1.02 -2.29
CA LEU A 13 -1.15 0.95 -1.00
C LEU A 13 -2.15 1.29 0.11
N PHE A 14 -2.51 0.29 0.93
CA PHE A 14 -3.42 0.46 2.08
C PHE A 14 -3.11 -0.56 3.17
N PRO A 15 -3.27 -0.21 4.46
CA PRO A 15 -2.97 -1.13 5.55
C PRO A 15 -3.93 -2.32 5.58
N GLU A 16 -3.42 -3.49 5.97
CA GLU A 16 -4.22 -4.72 6.06
C GLU A 16 -3.86 -5.53 7.31
N TYR A 17 -4.89 -5.97 8.02
CA TYR A 17 -4.76 -6.89 9.16
C TYR A 17 -4.33 -8.27 8.70
N SER A 18 -3.43 -8.91 9.47
CA SER A 18 -3.03 -10.31 9.24
C SER A 18 -2.36 -10.59 7.88
N ARG A 19 -1.81 -9.56 7.21
CA ARG A 19 -0.97 -9.73 6.02
C ARG A 19 0.35 -8.99 6.14
N ASP A 20 1.41 -9.64 5.66
CA ASP A 20 2.76 -9.09 5.67
C ASP A 20 2.94 -7.90 4.70
N TRP A 21 2.07 -7.77 3.69
CA TRP A 21 2.26 -6.82 2.58
C TRP A 21 0.99 -6.03 2.23
N PRO A 22 0.98 -4.69 2.44
CA PRO A 22 -0.17 -3.81 2.16
C PRO A 22 -0.29 -3.43 0.66
N LEU A 23 -0.10 -4.37 -0.27
CA LEU A 23 -0.05 -4.11 -1.72
C LEU A 23 -1.11 -4.89 -2.51
N TRP A 24 -1.84 -4.18 -3.38
CA TRP A 24 -2.93 -4.76 -4.19
C TRP A 24 -2.94 -4.20 -5.61
N GLU A 25 -3.28 -5.00 -6.62
CA GLU A 25 -3.33 -4.57 -8.03
C GLU A 25 -4.70 -4.88 -8.65
N ASN A 26 -5.32 -3.90 -9.32
CA ASN A 26 -6.66 -4.03 -9.94
C ASN A 26 -6.61 -4.21 -11.47
N SER A 27 -5.44 -4.20 -12.10
CA SER A 27 -5.29 -3.99 -13.56
C SER A 27 -5.03 -5.24 -14.39
N THR A 28 -4.68 -6.39 -13.82
CA THR A 28 -4.50 -7.62 -14.61
C THR A 28 -5.77 -8.48 -14.62
N PRO A 29 -6.23 -8.99 -15.79
CA PRO A 29 -7.29 -9.99 -15.89
C PRO A 29 -6.81 -11.38 -15.45
N THR A 30 -5.89 -11.42 -14.50
CA THR A 30 -5.46 -12.65 -13.84
C THR A 30 -6.40 -12.90 -12.70
N TRP A 31 -7.57 -13.42 -13.04
CA TRP A 31 -8.46 -14.13 -12.12
C TRP A 31 -7.79 -15.37 -11.47
N ASP A 32 -6.54 -15.67 -11.86
CA ASP A 32 -5.70 -16.80 -11.41
C ASP A 32 -4.48 -16.42 -10.54
N VAL A 33 -4.12 -15.14 -10.36
CA VAL A 33 -3.10 -14.78 -9.34
C VAL A 33 -3.79 -14.14 -8.16
N GLY A 34 -4.08 -14.97 -7.16
CA GLY A 34 -4.57 -14.53 -5.87
C GLY A 34 -3.63 -13.50 -5.23
N TYR A 35 -4.05 -12.24 -5.27
CA TYR A 35 -4.12 -11.33 -4.12
C TYR A 35 -2.90 -11.12 -3.19
N THR A 36 -1.69 -11.50 -3.56
CA THR A 36 -0.49 -11.16 -2.77
C THR A 36 0.64 -10.77 -3.70
N THR A 37 0.74 -9.48 -3.99
CA THR A 37 1.89 -8.97 -4.74
C THR A 37 3.03 -8.70 -3.76
N THR A 38 4.05 -9.56 -3.78
CA THR A 38 5.25 -9.36 -2.95
C THR A 38 6.10 -8.22 -3.52
N PRO A 39 6.81 -7.46 -2.69
CA PRO A 39 7.72 -6.40 -3.15
C PRO A 39 8.76 -6.88 -4.18
N LYS A 40 9.16 -8.16 -4.08
CA LYS A 40 10.04 -8.82 -5.05
C LYS A 40 9.44 -8.90 -6.46
N MET A 41 8.12 -9.04 -6.60
CA MET A 41 7.46 -9.08 -7.92
C MET A 41 7.45 -7.72 -8.63
N TYR A 42 7.60 -6.63 -7.88
CA TYR A 42 7.73 -5.28 -8.41
C TYR A 42 9.18 -4.80 -8.52
N GLY A 43 10.15 -5.62 -8.11
CA GLY A 43 11.56 -5.22 -8.08
C GLY A 43 11.86 -4.13 -7.06
N LEU A 44 11.03 -3.99 -6.01
CA LEU A 44 11.20 -2.93 -5.02
C LEU A 44 12.48 -3.14 -4.20
N SER A 45 13.05 -2.03 -3.76
CA SER A 45 14.20 -2.05 -2.88
C SER A 45 13.88 -2.76 -1.56
N GLU A 46 14.85 -3.49 -1.02
CA GLU A 46 14.68 -4.14 0.29
C GLU A 46 14.42 -3.12 1.40
N ALA A 47 14.95 -1.90 1.25
CA ALA A 47 14.70 -0.80 2.18
C ALA A 47 13.22 -0.41 2.16
N LEU A 48 12.63 -0.15 0.98
CA LEU A 48 11.21 0.20 0.87
C LEU A 48 10.31 -0.94 1.35
N THR A 49 10.69 -2.17 1.04
CA THR A 49 10.04 -3.40 1.52
C THR A 49 9.96 -3.44 3.05
N ARG A 50 11.09 -3.23 3.74
CA ARG A 50 11.12 -3.22 5.20
C ARG A 50 10.32 -2.07 5.80
N ASP A 51 10.35 -0.91 5.17
CA ASP A 51 9.63 0.28 5.66
C ASP A 51 8.11 0.10 5.52
N MET A 52 7.63 -0.48 4.41
CA MET A 52 6.22 -0.86 4.25
C MET A 52 5.75 -1.86 5.30
N ALA A 53 6.55 -2.87 5.61
CA ALA A 53 6.22 -3.86 6.63
C ALA A 53 6.14 -3.24 8.03
N LYS A 54 7.09 -2.35 8.38
CA LYS A 54 7.06 -1.60 9.65
C LYS A 54 5.85 -0.69 9.75
N TRP A 55 5.53 0.01 8.67
CA TRP A 55 4.37 0.90 8.59
C TRP A 55 3.05 0.14 8.80
N ASN A 56 2.90 -1.04 8.20
CA ASN A 56 1.71 -1.88 8.43
C ASN A 56 1.64 -2.40 9.87
N ALA A 57 2.76 -2.87 10.43
CA ALA A 57 2.84 -3.35 11.81
C ALA A 57 2.56 -2.24 12.83
N LEU A 58 2.98 -0.99 12.58
CA LEU A 58 2.68 0.14 13.44
C LEU A 58 1.17 0.38 13.51
N TRP A 59 0.47 0.32 12.37
CA TRP A 59 -0.98 0.44 12.32
C TRP A 59 -1.69 -0.72 13.01
N GLU A 60 -1.32 -1.96 12.72
CA GLU A 60 -1.94 -3.14 13.34
C GLU A 60 -1.77 -3.14 14.86
N ALA A 61 -0.64 -2.63 15.36
CA ALA A 61 -0.39 -2.51 16.79
C ALA A 61 -1.14 -1.34 17.46
N ASN A 62 -1.51 -0.29 16.73
CA ASN A 62 -2.00 0.98 17.29
C ASN A 62 -3.39 1.40 16.84
N PHE A 63 -4.00 0.70 15.91
CA PHE A 63 -5.34 0.99 15.42
C PHE A 63 -6.26 -0.21 15.67
N ASP A 64 -7.37 0.05 16.35
CA ASP A 64 -8.47 -0.89 16.53
C ASP A 64 -9.67 -0.43 15.69
N PRO A 65 -10.37 -1.31 14.96
CA PRO A 65 -11.45 -0.90 14.07
C PRO A 65 -12.71 -0.39 14.80
N PHE A 66 -12.85 -0.66 16.10
CA PHE A 66 -13.96 -0.21 16.94
C PHE A 66 -13.56 0.95 17.85
N GLU A 67 -12.36 0.94 18.41
CA GLU A 67 -11.87 1.95 19.36
C GLU A 67 -11.06 3.07 18.69
N GLY A 68 -10.55 2.84 17.48
CA GLY A 68 -9.75 3.80 16.73
C GLY A 68 -8.26 3.75 17.09
N TRP A 69 -7.58 4.89 16.97
CA TRP A 69 -6.15 5.01 17.28
C TRP A 69 -5.90 5.01 18.79
N LYS A 70 -4.93 4.23 19.26
CA LYS A 70 -4.49 4.21 20.67
C LYS A 70 -3.90 5.53 21.15
N SER A 71 -3.32 6.31 20.23
CA SER A 71 -2.76 7.63 20.51
C SER A 71 -2.71 8.48 19.24
N ASP A 72 -2.76 9.80 19.41
CA ASP A 72 -2.60 10.75 18.31
C ASP A 72 -1.16 10.74 17.79
N GLU A 73 -0.17 10.47 18.64
CA GLU A 73 1.23 10.33 18.23
C GLU A 73 1.44 9.15 17.28
N ALA A 74 0.86 7.98 17.57
CA ALA A 74 0.96 6.82 16.69
C ALA A 74 0.26 7.05 15.35
N ARG A 75 -0.88 7.75 15.37
CA ARG A 75 -1.61 8.15 14.16
C ARG A 75 -0.77 9.06 13.27
N GLU A 76 -0.12 10.06 13.86
CA GLU A 76 0.68 11.04 13.13
C GLU A 76 1.95 10.40 12.58
N GLN A 77 2.65 9.60 13.39
CA GLN A 77 3.81 8.83 12.94
C GLN A 77 3.45 7.94 11.73
N TRP A 78 2.33 7.21 11.82
CA TRP A 78 1.87 6.35 10.72
C TRP A 78 1.53 7.15 9.46
N ARG A 79 0.95 8.35 9.61
CA ARG A 79 0.65 9.25 8.49
C ARG A 79 1.91 9.70 7.77
N GLU A 80 2.89 10.22 8.51
CA GLU A 80 4.15 10.74 7.94
C GLU A 80 4.96 9.64 7.26
N GLU A 81 5.07 8.47 7.89
CA GLU A 81 5.74 7.30 7.31
C GLU A 81 5.06 6.85 6.02
N GLY A 82 3.73 6.82 5.99
CA GLY A 82 2.97 6.43 4.81
C GLY A 82 3.15 7.38 3.62
N LEU A 83 3.26 8.68 3.86
CA LEU A 83 3.56 9.70 2.83
C LEU A 83 4.97 9.52 2.24
N SER A 84 5.96 9.20 3.08
CA SER A 84 7.32 8.90 2.63
C SER A 84 7.35 7.61 1.78
N ILE A 85 6.63 6.58 2.23
CA ILE A 85 6.53 5.28 1.54
C ILE A 85 5.87 5.43 0.18
N VAL A 86 4.70 6.09 0.08
CA VAL A 86 4.03 6.26 -1.22
C VAL A 86 4.90 7.03 -2.21
N THR A 87 5.62 8.06 -1.74
CA THR A 87 6.50 8.85 -2.61
C THR A 87 7.61 7.99 -3.21
N ARG A 88 8.24 7.14 -2.39
CA ARG A 88 9.28 6.21 -2.82
C ARG A 88 8.73 5.10 -3.72
N LEU A 89 7.57 4.54 -3.37
CA LEU A 89 6.90 3.52 -4.17
C LEU A 89 6.56 4.06 -5.55
N ARG A 90 6.00 5.27 -5.65
CA ARG A 90 5.72 5.96 -6.91
C ARG A 90 6.97 6.10 -7.78
N ALA A 91 8.10 6.47 -7.18
CA ALA A 91 9.37 6.59 -7.90
C ALA A 91 9.89 5.24 -8.40
N GLU A 92 9.85 4.19 -7.57
CA GLU A 92 10.37 2.86 -7.92
C GLU A 92 9.54 2.15 -9.00
N VAL A 93 8.23 2.46 -9.11
CA VAL A 93 7.33 1.82 -10.10
C VAL A 93 6.94 2.74 -11.26
N ALA A 94 7.48 3.96 -11.31
CA ALA A 94 7.09 5.01 -12.26
C ALA A 94 7.17 4.58 -13.74
N ASP A 95 8.02 3.61 -14.06
CA ASP A 95 8.17 3.14 -15.44
C ASP A 95 7.00 2.26 -15.91
N PHE A 96 6.26 1.62 -14.99
CA PHE A 96 5.28 0.59 -15.37
C PHE A 96 3.95 0.62 -14.59
N ALA A 97 3.85 1.38 -13.51
CA ALA A 97 2.64 1.46 -12.69
C ALA A 97 2.38 2.85 -12.11
N ASP A 98 1.11 3.12 -11.83
CA ASP A 98 0.66 4.20 -10.98
C ASP A 98 0.38 3.68 -9.58
N VAL A 99 0.52 4.56 -8.58
CA VAL A 99 0.29 4.21 -7.18
C VAL A 99 -0.87 5.02 -6.61
N LYS A 100 -1.91 4.31 -6.20
CA LYS A 100 -3.04 4.85 -5.46
C LYS A 100 -2.82 4.63 -3.97
N TYR A 101 -2.75 5.73 -3.22
CA TYR A 101 -2.56 5.70 -1.78
C TYR A 101 -3.90 5.83 -1.08
N GLU A 102 -4.25 4.85 -0.27
CA GLU A 102 -5.52 4.78 0.44
C GLU A 102 -5.22 4.62 1.94
N PRO A 103 -4.86 5.71 2.65
CA PRO A 103 -4.42 5.64 4.04
C PRO A 103 -5.60 5.52 5.00
N TRP A 104 -6.45 4.51 4.83
CA TRP A 104 -7.50 4.22 5.80
C TRP A 104 -6.88 3.96 7.18
N PRO A 105 -7.40 4.55 8.28
CA PRO A 105 -8.69 5.25 8.43
C PRO A 105 -8.64 6.78 8.22
N LEU A 106 -7.53 7.37 7.78
CA LEU A 106 -7.38 8.82 7.63
C LEU A 106 -8.19 9.44 6.48
N GLY A 107 -8.83 8.62 5.63
CA GLY A 107 -9.51 9.03 4.40
C GLY A 107 -8.56 9.12 3.20
N SER A 108 -9.07 9.03 1.98
CA SER A 108 -8.29 9.31 0.77
C SER A 108 -8.24 10.82 0.56
N TRP A 109 -7.02 11.37 0.47
CA TRP A 109 -6.80 12.74 0.03
C TRP A 109 -6.75 12.73 -1.50
N ASP A 110 -7.87 13.09 -2.13
CA ASP A 110 -7.85 13.56 -3.52
C ASP A 110 -7.44 15.04 -3.45
N GLU A 111 -6.18 15.33 -3.77
CA GLU A 111 -5.71 16.70 -4.06
C GLU A 111 -5.70 16.92 -5.57
#